data_AF-A0A0D8IY39-F1
#
_entry.id   AF-A0A0D8IY39-F1
#
_cell.length_a   1.000
_cell.length_b   1.000
_cell.length_c   1.000
_cell.angle_alpha   90.00
_cell.angle_beta   90.00
_cell.angle_gamma   90.00
#
_symmetry.space_group_name_H-M   'P 1'
#
loop_
_entity.id
_entity.type
_entity.pdbx_description
1 polymer ?
#
loop_
_entity_poly.entity_id
_entity_poly.type
_entity_poly.pdbx_seq_one_letter_code
_entity_poly.pdbx_strand_id
1 'polypeptide(L)' 'MDKRMYLSIDLKSFYASVECLEHGLDPMTTNLVVADAGCTEKTICLAISPSLKSCGIPGRARLFKVKQAGQRAAAAI' A
#
# COMPACT_ATOMS: atom_id res chain seq x y z
N MET A 1 11.52 24.53 -35.12
CA MET A 1 12.01 23.51 -34.19
C MET A 1 10.87 23.18 -33.25
N ASP A 2 10.19 22.06 -33.48
CA ASP A 2 8.97 21.73 -32.73
C ASP A 2 9.31 21.42 -31.26
N LYS A 3 8.66 22.14 -30.35
CA LYS A 3 8.74 21.85 -28.91
C LYS A 3 7.94 20.58 -28.62
N ARG A 4 8.63 19.45 -28.48
CA ARG A 4 8.03 18.22 -27.96
C ARG A 4 7.87 18.33 -26.44
N MET A 5 6.66 18.09 -25.95
CA MET A 5 6.39 17.90 -24.53
C MET A 5 6.13 16.43 -24.25
N TYR A 6 6.64 15.95 -23.14
CA TYR A 6 6.43 14.58 -22.66
C TYR A 6 5.80 14.62 -21.27
N LEU A 7 4.82 13.75 -21.04
CA LEU A 7 4.15 13.57 -19.75
C LEU A 7 4.27 12.10 -19.33
N SER A 8 4.63 11.88 -18.07
CA SER A 8 4.66 10.55 -17.45
C SER A 8 3.70 10.54 -16.27
N ILE A 9 2.79 9.56 -16.24
CA ILE A 9 1.78 9.40 -15.20
C ILE A 9 1.99 8.04 -14.54
N ASP A 10 2.15 8.04 -13.22
CA ASP A 10 2.33 6.86 -12.38
C ASP A 10 1.23 6.81 -11.32
N LEU A 11 0.56 5.67 -11.19
CA LEU A 11 -0.48 5.47 -10.19
C LEU A 11 0.12 5.00 -8.87
N LYS A 12 0.08 5.87 -7.86
CA LYS A 12 0.55 5.53 -6.52
C LYS A 12 -0.36 4.49 -5.87
N SER A 13 0.26 3.47 -5.25
CA SER A 13 -0.48 2.43 -4.52
C SER A 13 -1.46 1.64 -5.39
N PHE A 14 -1.13 1.43 -6.67
CA PHE A 14 -2.04 0.84 -7.66
C PHE A 14 -2.74 -0.43 -7.17
N TYR A 15 -2.00 -1.50 -6.84
CA TYR A 15 -2.62 -2.77 -6.41
C TYR A 15 -3.48 -2.60 -5.16
N ALA A 16 -3.03 -1.82 -4.17
CA ALA A 16 -3.83 -1.60 -2.97
C ALA A 16 -5.11 -0.80 -3.25
N SER A 17 -5.10 0.10 -4.24
CA SER A 17 -6.27 0.87 -4.62
C SER A 17 -7.29 0.03 -5.37
N VAL A 18 -6.81 -0.87 -6.24
CA VAL A 18 -7.66 -1.86 -6.93
C VAL A 18 -8.29 -2.81 -5.92
N GLU A 19 -7.52 -3.41 -5.03
CA GLU A 19 -8.04 -4.31 -3.99
C GLU A 19 -9.07 -3.60 -3.09
N CYS A 20 -8.82 -2.36 -2.66
CA CYS A 20 -9.84 -1.60 -1.93
C CYS A 20 -11.15 -1.50 -2.73
N LEU A 21 -11.08 -1.13 -4.00
CA LEU A 21 -12.27 -0.96 -4.84
C LEU A 21 -13.02 -2.29 -5.07
N GLU A 22 -12.32 -3.37 -5.37
CA GLU A 22 -12.89 -4.73 -5.54
C GLU A 22 -13.61 -5.19 -4.26
N HIS A 23 -13.15 -4.74 -3.09
CA HIS A 23 -13.75 -5.02 -1.80
C HIS A 23 -14.79 -3.97 -1.33
N GLY A 24 -15.11 -2.96 -2.14
CA GLY A 24 -16.06 -1.89 -1.77
C GLY A 24 -15.53 -0.95 -0.68
N LEU A 25 -14.21 -0.83 -0.55
CA LEU A 25 -13.49 -0.04 0.44
C LEU A 25 -12.92 1.24 -0.19
N ASP A 26 -12.82 2.32 0.59
CA ASP A 26 -12.15 3.55 0.16
C ASP A 26 -10.63 3.44 0.43
N PRO A 27 -9.77 3.52 -0.61
CA PRO A 27 -8.31 3.44 -0.45
C PRO A 27 -7.69 4.59 0.36
N MET A 28 -8.38 5.73 0.48
CA MET A 28 -7.87 6.89 1.22
C MET A 28 -8.03 6.74 2.73
N THR A 29 -8.96 5.88 3.18
CA THR A 29 -9.28 5.68 4.59
C THR A 29 -8.94 4.27 5.07
N THR A 30 -8.92 3.28 4.17
CA THR A 30 -8.77 1.87 4.53
C THR A 30 -7.32 1.41 4.60
N ASN A 31 -6.91 0.89 5.75
CA ASN A 31 -5.60 0.29 5.97
C ASN A 31 -5.51 -1.08 5.29
N LEU A 32 -4.92 -1.13 4.09
CA LEU A 32 -4.81 -2.34 3.28
C LEU A 32 -3.37 -2.57 2.80
N VAL A 33 -2.95 -3.83 2.75
CA VAL A 33 -1.65 -4.27 2.22
C VAL A 33 -1.87 -5.41 1.22
N VAL A 34 -1.14 -5.37 0.11
CA VAL A 34 -1.12 -6.44 -0.90
C VAL A 34 0.23 -7.16 -0.79
N ALA A 35 0.19 -8.47 -0.54
CA ALA A 35 1.35 -9.33 -0.45
C ALA A 35 1.02 -10.74 -0.96
N ASP A 36 2.04 -11.48 -1.40
CA ASP A 36 1.88 -12.87 -1.84
C ASP A 36 1.64 -13.79 -0.64
N ALA A 37 0.46 -14.41 -0.58
CA ALA A 37 0.05 -15.34 0.46
C ALA A 37 0.77 -16.70 0.38
N GLY A 38 1.36 -17.06 -0.77
CA GLY A 38 2.19 -18.26 -0.93
C GLY A 38 3.57 -18.14 -0.28
N CYS A 39 3.96 -16.93 0.11
CA CYS A 39 5.24 -16.65 0.75
C CYS A 39 5.13 -16.52 2.28
N THR A 40 6.28 -16.66 2.96
CA THR A 40 6.37 -16.35 4.40
C THR A 40 6.16 -14.85 4.69
N GLU A 41 5.96 -14.47 5.95
CA GLU A 41 5.83 -13.07 6.36
C GLU A 41 7.08 -12.20 6.10
N LYS A 42 8.19 -12.81 5.69
CA LYS A 42 9.39 -12.11 5.21
C LYS A 42 9.25 -11.63 3.76
N THR A 43 8.10 -11.84 3.10
CA THR A 43 7.84 -11.34 1.74
C THR A 43 7.82 -9.81 1.68
N ILE A 44 8.12 -9.25 0.51
CA ILE A 44 7.94 -7.83 0.20
C ILE A 44 6.46 -7.60 -0.10
N CYS A 45 5.89 -6.55 0.48
CA CYS A 45 4.55 -6.11 0.08
C CYS A 45 4.62 -5.51 -1.33
N LEU A 46 3.69 -5.89 -2.19
CA LEU A 46 3.56 -5.38 -3.55
C LEU A 46 3.03 -3.95 -3.56
N ALA A 47 2.07 -3.66 -2.68
CA ALA A 47 1.53 -2.33 -2.46
C ALA A 47 0.95 -2.22 -1.05
N ILE A 48 0.80 -0.97 -0.60
CA ILE A 48 0.05 -0.61 0.60
C ILE A 48 -0.85 0.58 0.28
N SER A 49 -1.99 0.69 0.95
CA SER A 49 -2.95 1.77 0.72
C SER A 49 -2.35 3.14 1.07
N PRO A 50 -2.87 4.23 0.46
CA PRO A 50 -2.55 5.61 0.87
C PRO A 50 -2.66 5.84 2.38
N SER A 51 -3.73 5.35 3.03
CA SER A 51 -3.91 5.51 4.49
C SER A 51 -2.75 4.85 5.27
N LEU A 52 -2.33 3.64 4.87
CA LEU A 52 -1.25 2.93 5.54
C LEU A 52 0.12 3.62 5.34
N LYS A 53 0.34 4.26 4.19
CA LYS A 53 1.52 5.10 3.95
C LYS A 53 1.54 6.31 4.87
N SER A 54 0.38 6.92 5.12
CA SER A 54 0.27 8.08 6.02
C SER A 54 0.64 7.74 7.47
N CYS A 55 0.51 6.48 7.87
CA CYS A 55 0.99 5.96 9.16
C CYS A 55 2.52 5.77 9.21
N GLY A 56 3.27 6.22 8.20
CA GLY A 56 4.73 6.11 8.14
C GLY A 56 5.26 4.75 7.67
N ILE A 57 4.39 3.85 7.19
CA ILE A 57 4.82 2.56 6.65
C ILE A 57 5.37 2.75 5.23
N PRO A 58 6.61 2.31 4.93
CA PRO A 58 7.17 2.46 3.60
C PRO A 58 6.48 1.54 2.60
N GLY A 59 6.34 2.01 1.35
CA GLY A 59 5.64 1.28 0.28
C GLY A 59 6.19 -0.11 -0.07
N ARG A 60 7.44 -0.40 0.30
CA ARG A 60 8.11 -1.70 0.11
C ARG A 60 8.48 -2.37 1.45
N ALA A 61 7.65 -2.16 2.48
CA ALA A 61 7.81 -2.84 3.75
C ALA A 61 7.73 -4.38 3.58
N ARG A 62 8.34 -5.10 4.53
CA ARG A 62 8.17 -6.54 4.67
C ARG A 62 6.89 -6.82 5.44
N LEU A 63 6.15 -7.87 5.09
CA LEU A 63 4.81 -8.13 5.65
C LEU A 63 4.82 -8.20 7.19
N PHE A 64 5.82 -8.85 7.81
CA PHE A 64 5.93 -8.90 9.27
C PHE A 64 6.05 -7.51 9.93
N LYS A 65 6.71 -6.54 9.28
CA LYS A 65 6.84 -5.16 9.79
C LYS A 65 5.49 -4.44 9.72
N VAL A 66 4.72 -4.69 8.67
CA VAL A 66 3.38 -4.13 8.51
C VAL A 66 2.43 -4.68 9.58
N LYS A 67 2.44 -6.00 9.80
CA LYS A 67 1.65 -6.64 10.87
C LYS A 67 1.99 -6.08 12.26
N GLN A 68 3.28 -5.95 12.57
CA GLN A 68 3.72 -5.37 13.85
C GLN A 68 3.25 -3.91 14.00
N ALA A 69 3.30 -3.11 12.94
CA ALA A 69 2.83 -1.73 12.98
C ALA A 69 1.30 -1.65 13.20
N GLY A 70 0.52 -2.50 12.51
CA GLY A 70 -0.92 -2.60 12.71
C GLY A 70 -1.32 -3.02 14.13
N GLN A 71 -0.61 -3.99 14.70
CA GLN A 71 -0.82 -4.44 16.09
C GLN A 71 -0.54 -3.33 17.11
N ARG A 72 0.52 -2.54 16.91
CA ARG A 72 0.83 -1.39 17.78
C ARG A 72 -0.24 -0.31 17.71
N ALA A 73 -0.78 -0.04 16.53
CA ALA A 73 -1.86 0.93 16.35
C ALA A 73 -3.15 0.47 17.05
N ALA A 74 -3.48 -0.82 16.99
CA ALA A 74 -4.65 -1.38 17.66
C ALA A 74 -4.53 -1.45 19.18
N ALA A 75 -3.31 -1.59 19.72
CA ALA A 75 -3.06 -1.65 21.17
C ALA A 75 -2.99 -0.28 21.86
N ALA A 76 -3.02 0.81 21.09
CA ALA A 76 -2.96 2.19 21.60
C ALA A 76 -4.35 2.86 21.72
N ILE A 77 -5.42 2.11 21.51
CA ILE A 77 -6.84 2.51 21.60
C ILE A 77 -7.48 1.67 22.71
#